data_AF-A0A957CKV3-F1
#
_entry.id   AF-A0A957CKV3-F1
#
_cell.length_a   1.000
_cell.length_b   1.000
_cell.length_c   1.000
_cell.angle_alpha   90.00
_cell.angle_beta   90.00
_cell.angle_gamma   90.00
#
_symmetry.space_group_name_H-M   'P 1'
#
loop_
_entity.id
_entity.type
_entity.pdbx_description
1 polymer ?
#
loop_
_entity_poly.entity_id
_entity_poly.type
_entity_poly.pdbx_seq_one_letter_code
_entity_poly.pdbx_strand_id
1 'polypeptide(L)' 'MIDILEANPLLLLFLVAALGFGLGKLRFQGSNLGVAAVLFVGLAFGALDPSLQIPGTILNIGLVLFVYTIGL' A
#
# COMPACT_ATOMS: atom_id res chain seq x y z
N MET A 1 -14.87 -9.16 -10.42
CA MET A 1 -13.41 -9.40 -10.20
C MET A 1 -12.89 -8.54 -9.04
N ILE A 2 -13.34 -7.28 -8.94
CA ILE A 2 -13.10 -6.41 -7.78
C ILE A 2 -13.66 -7.03 -6.48
N ASP A 3 -14.76 -7.77 -6.59
CA ASP A 3 -15.43 -8.49 -5.49
C ASP A 3 -14.49 -9.45 -4.72
N ILE A 4 -13.49 -10.04 -5.38
CA ILE A 4 -12.51 -10.94 -4.74
C ILE A 4 -11.55 -10.15 -3.85
N LEU A 5 -11.15 -8.96 -4.30
CA LEU A 5 -10.26 -8.07 -3.54
C LEU A 5 -11.01 -7.42 -2.37
N GLU A 6 -12.28 -7.06 -2.58
CA GLU A 6 -13.16 -6.58 -1.51
C GLU A 6 -13.37 -7.65 -0.43
N ALA A 7 -13.69 -8.89 -0.83
CA ALA A 7 -13.90 -10.00 0.11
C ALA A 7 -12.61 -10.43 0.84
N ASN A 8 -11.42 -10.11 0.30
CA ASN A 8 -10.13 -10.53 0.84
C ASN A 8 -9.18 -9.33 1.02
N PRO A 9 -9.40 -8.48 2.04
CA PRO A 9 -8.65 -7.24 2.20
C PRO A 9 -7.16 -7.46 2.52
N LEU A 10 -6.78 -8.64 3.04
CA LEU A 10 -5.38 -9.04 3.18
C LEU A 10 -4.71 -9.29 1.82
N LEU A 11 -5.42 -9.93 0.89
CA LEU A 11 -4.93 -10.13 -0.47
C LEU A 11 -4.68 -8.78 -1.15
N LEU A 12 -5.63 -7.84 -0.99
CA LEU A 12 -5.50 -6.47 -1.47
C LEU A 12 -4.25 -5.79 -0.89
N LEU A 13 -4.03 -5.85 0.43
CA LEU A 13 -2.84 -5.30 1.08
C LEU A 13 -1.55 -5.86 0.48
N PHE A 14 -1.44 -7.19 0.37
CA PHE A 14 -0.24 -7.81 -0.20
C PHE A 14 -0.05 -7.47 -1.68
N LEU A 15 -1.13 -7.35 -2.45
CA LEU A 15 -1.08 -7.00 -3.85
C LEU A 15 -0.60 -5.56 -4.04
N VAL A 16 -1.16 -4.60 -3.29
CA VAL A 16 -0.72 -3.20 -3.27
C VAL A 16 0.75 -3.10 -2.85
N ALA A 17 1.17 -3.82 -1.81
CA ALA A 17 2.55 -3.85 -1.37
C ALA A 17 3.48 -4.45 -2.43
N ALA A 18 3.15 -5.60 -3.01
CA ALA A 18 3.97 -6.28 -4.01
C ALA A 18 4.15 -5.43 -5.27
N LEU A 19 3.06 -4.87 -5.80
CA LEU A 19 3.11 -3.96 -6.94
C LEU A 19 3.88 -2.68 -6.60
N GLY A 20 3.59 -2.08 -5.45
CA GLY A 20 4.25 -0.88 -4.97
C GLY A 20 5.77 -1.04 -4.83
N PHE A 21 6.22 -2.10 -4.15
CA PHE A 21 7.65 -2.39 -4.00
C PHE A 21 8.32 -2.77 -5.32
N GLY A 22 7.62 -3.53 -6.17
CA GLY A 22 8.08 -3.87 -7.52
C GLY A 22 8.33 -2.62 -8.36
N LEU A 23 7.34 -1.73 -8.41
CA LEU A 23 7.43 -0.44 -9.10
C LEU A 23 8.46 0.50 -8.45
N GLY A 24 8.55 0.51 -7.12
CA GLY A 24 9.52 1.34 -6.39
C GLY A 24 10.98 0.97 -6.63
N LYS A 25 11.25 -0.29 -6.99
CA LYS A 25 12.57 -0.77 -7.40
C LYS A 25 12.93 -0.39 -8.85
N LEU A 26 11.96 0.01 -9.67
CA LEU A 26 12.25 0.47 -11.02
C LEU A 26 13.07 1.77 -10.94
N ARG A 27 14.16 1.78 -11.69
CA ARG A 27 15.05 2.95 -11.82
C ARG A 27 14.58 3.77 -13.00
N PHE A 28 14.20 5.02 -12.73
CA PHE A 28 13.92 5.99 -13.76
C PHE A 28 14.94 7.12 -13.64
N GLN A 29 15.74 7.32 -14.69
CA GLN A 29 16.73 8.41 -14.76
C GLN A 29 17.75 8.43 -13.59
N GLY A 30 18.12 7.26 -13.06
CA GLY A 30 19.07 7.13 -11.95
C GLY A 30 18.46 7.28 -10.55
N SER A 31 17.16 7.59 -10.45
CA SER A 31 16.42 7.61 -9.18
C SER A 31 15.45 6.43 -9.07
N ASN A 32 15.18 6.01 -7.84
CA ASN A 32 14.21 4.97 -7.49
C ASN A 32 13.00 5.63 -6.82
N LEU A 33 11.79 5.20 -7.17
CA LEU A 33 10.57 5.72 -6.54
C LEU A 33 10.42 5.26 -5.07
N GLY A 34 11.09 4.16 -4.70
CA GLY A 34 11.19 3.71 -3.31
C GLY A 34 9.83 3.41 -2.69
N VAL A 35 9.65 3.79 -1.42
CA VAL A 35 8.41 3.56 -0.66
C VAL A 35 7.24 4.40 -1.20
N ALA A 36 7.52 5.54 -1.86
CA ALA A 36 6.48 6.39 -2.43
C ALA A 36 5.64 5.65 -3.51
N ALA A 37 6.23 4.70 -4.24
CA ALA A 37 5.50 3.86 -5.18
C ALA A 37 4.36 3.07 -4.51
N VAL A 38 4.57 2.58 -3.29
CA VAL A 38 3.55 1.82 -2.55
C VAL A 38 2.35 2.72 -2.23
N LEU A 39 2.60 3.97 -1.84
CA LEU A 39 1.55 4.96 -1.62
C LEU A 39 0.74 5.21 -2.89
N PHE A 40 1.41 5.46 -4.03
CA PHE A 40 0.72 5.72 -5.30
C PHE A 40 -0.08 4.53 -5.81
N VAL A 41 0.45 3.30 -5.65
CA VAL A 41 -0.32 2.09 -5.98
C VAL A 41 -1.56 2.00 -5.09
N GLY A 42 -1.42 2.21 -3.77
CA GLY A 42 -2.57 2.23 -2.87
C GLY A 42 -3.63 3.26 -3.26
N LEU A 43 -3.21 4.48 -3.63
CA LEU A 43 -4.10 5.52 -4.14
C LEU A 43 -4.79 5.11 -5.45
N ALA A 44 -4.08 4.46 -6.36
CA ALA A 44 -4.66 3.96 -7.60
C ALA A 44 -5.74 2.90 -7.33
N PHE A 45 -5.49 1.95 -6.43
CA PHE A 45 -6.50 0.96 -6.02
C PHE A 45 -7.70 1.60 -5.33
N GLY A 46 -7.50 2.59 -4.46
CA GLY A 46 -8.60 3.32 -3.83
C GLY A 46 -9.40 4.20 -4.81
N ALA A 47 -8.76 4.69 -5.88
CA ALA A 47 -9.43 5.45 -6.94
C ALA A 47 -10.23 4.57 -7.90
N LEU A 48 -9.87 3.29 -8.03
CA LEU A 48 -10.60 2.34 -8.88
C LEU A 48 -11.99 2.00 -8.30
N ASP A 49 -12.07 1.79 -6.98
CA ASP A 49 -13.34 1.49 -6.31
C ASP A 49 -13.30 1.90 -4.82
N PRO A 50 -14.27 2.69 -4.31
CA PRO A 50 -14.34 3.08 -2.90
C PRO A 50 -14.49 1.92 -1.90
N SER A 51 -14.92 0.74 -2.37
CA SER A 51 -15.06 -0.48 -1.55
C SER A 51 -13.72 -1.17 -1.26
N LEU A 52 -12.66 -0.87 -2.02
CA LEU A 52 -11.33 -1.44 -1.89
C LEU A 52 -10.58 -0.85 -0.67
N GLN A 53 -11.01 -1.26 0.51
CA GLN A 53 -10.50 -0.76 1.78
C GLN A 53 -9.62 -1.79 2.48
N ILE A 54 -8.49 -1.32 3.00
CA ILE A 54 -7.61 -2.11 3.87
C ILE A 54 -8.19 -2.10 5.29
N PRO A 55 -8.09 -3.20 6.07
CA PRO A 55 -8.70 -3.26 7.39
C PRO A 55 -8.06 -2.20 8.30
N GLY A 56 -8.88 -1.44 9.03
CA GLY A 56 -8.41 -0.32 9.87
C GLY A 56 -7.35 -0.71 10.92
N THR A 57 -7.31 -1.99 11.33
CA THR A 57 -6.26 -2.54 12.19
C THR A 57 -4.85 -2.34 11.61
N ILE A 58 -4.68 -2.43 10.29
CA ILE A 58 -3.38 -2.29 9.62
C ILE A 58 -2.92 -0.83 9.66
N LEU A 59 -3.86 0.11 9.50
CA LEU A 59 -3.58 1.54 9.68
C LEU A 59 -3.12 1.81 11.11
N ASN A 60 -3.82 1.24 12.11
CA ASN A 60 -3.46 1.41 13.51
C ASN A 60 -2.06 0.82 13.80
N ILE A 61 -1.75 -0.38 13.29
CA ILE A 61 -0.42 -0.98 13.41
C ILE A 61 0.64 -0.08 12.78
N GLY A 62 0.41 0.41 11.56
CA GLY A 62 1.33 1.30 10.86
C GLY A 62 1.57 2.61 11.62
N LEU A 63 0.51 3.21 12.17
CA LEU A 63 0.59 4.43 12.96
C LEU A 63 1.37 4.20 14.26
N VAL A 64 1.10 3.11 14.99
CA VAL A 64 1.83 2.76 16.21
C VAL A 64 3.32 2.54 15.92
N LEU A 65 3.65 1.81 14.85
CA LEU A 65 5.04 1.62 14.44
C LEU A 65 5.70 2.95 14.06
N PHE A 66 5.02 3.80 13.30
CA PHE A 66 5.52 5.12 12.91
C PHE A 66 5.81 6.00 14.12
N VAL A 67 4.85 6.14 15.05
CA VAL A 67 5.02 6.93 16.27
C VAL A 67 6.15 6.36 17.14
N TYR A 68 6.23 5.03 17.28
CA TYR A 68 7.32 4.37 18.00
C TYR A 68 8.68 4.69 17.40
N THR A 69 8.84 4.62 16.08
CA THR A 69 10.11 4.95 15.41
C THR A 69 10.49 6.42 15.46
N ILE A 70 9.52 7.33 15.62
CA ILE A 70 9.78 8.77 15.82
C ILE A 70 10.19 9.06 17.27
N GLY A 71 9.61 8.33 18.22
CA GLY A 71 9.91 8.50 19.65
C GLY A 71 11.26 7.93 20.09
N LEU A 72 11.83 7.01 19.31
CA LEU A 72 13.20 6.50 19.45
C LEU A 72 14.22 7.44 18.81
#